data_AF-A0A507E5J1-F1
#
_entry.id   AF-A0A507E5J1-F1
#
_cell.length_a   1.000
_cell.length_b   1.000
_cell.length_c   1.000
_cell.angle_alpha   90.00
_cell.angle_beta   90.00
_cell.angle_gamma   90.00
#
_symmetry.space_group_name_H-M   'P 1'
#
loop_
_entity.id
_entity.type
_entity.pdbx_description
1 polymer ?
#
loop_
_entity_poly.entity_id
_entity_poly.type
_entity_poly.pdbx_seq_one_letter_code
_entity_poly.pdbx_strand_id
1 'polypeptide(L)'
;MCGHSSHSHNHHAPASEASIPDGTSSVSGAPNPLVAVLSPYLPEFLVTLLMDKHVLAFTMALVASMGTFIGGVVVVILARITGADPNSPATARLMGVLQAFSAGVMLYITCFDLVPEAIENLGSRECMMWFFGGVAIFGVLEECILPDDHGHDQDEPGAVKATEVEITKADGKAGAPTKNVATGPTAKERRELMRSSLITFVALAMHNLPEGLGVYLSALSDLRLGSQLAMAILLHNIPEGMAVAIPLYAATGKTSQVLWWTLLNGLAEPFGVVVGGALLHSYLSPALLSRCLAAVGGIMACISIHELQPTAIKYAGKAVATASFFGGMFVCFGALEAVNEWFGGHAH
;
A
#
# COMPACT_ATOMS: atom_id res chain seq x y z
N MET A 1 -46.74 -79.26 2.86
CA MET A 1 -48.04 -78.68 2.49
C MET A 1 -47.76 -77.24 2.04
N CYS A 2 -47.53 -77.06 0.74
CA CYS A 2 -48.41 -76.30 -0.18
C CYS A 2 -48.54 -74.83 0.26
N GLY A 3 -47.98 -73.79 -0.37
CA GLY A 3 -47.67 -73.59 -1.79
C GLY A 3 -48.76 -72.72 -2.42
N HIS A 4 -48.42 -71.53 -2.94
CA HIS A 4 -48.79 -71.07 -4.29
C HIS A 4 -48.28 -69.65 -4.58
N SER A 5 -47.47 -69.60 -5.64
CA SER A 5 -47.21 -68.46 -6.53
C SER A 5 -48.38 -68.24 -7.50
N SER A 6 -48.59 -67.01 -7.98
CA SER A 6 -49.22 -66.79 -9.29
C SER A 6 -48.75 -65.49 -9.95
N HIS A 7 -48.43 -65.62 -11.23
CA HIS A 7 -47.87 -64.68 -12.19
C HIS A 7 -48.92 -63.77 -12.89
N SER A 8 -48.38 -62.80 -13.65
CA SER A 8 -48.93 -62.08 -14.83
C SER A 8 -49.82 -60.86 -14.53
N HIS A 9 -49.71 -59.70 -15.19
CA HIS A 9 -49.50 -59.48 -16.63
C HIS A 9 -48.72 -58.19 -16.95
N ASN A 10 -47.92 -58.28 -18.02
CA ASN A 10 -47.35 -57.18 -18.79
C ASN A 10 -48.44 -56.59 -19.72
N HIS A 11 -48.56 -55.26 -19.80
CA HIS A 11 -49.16 -54.57 -20.94
C HIS A 11 -48.31 -53.37 -21.35
N HIS A 12 -47.85 -53.41 -22.60
CA HIS A 12 -47.15 -52.36 -23.34
C HIS A 12 -48.08 -51.22 -23.77
N ALA A 13 -47.59 -49.97 -23.71
CA ALA A 13 -47.60 -48.90 -24.75
C ALA A 13 -47.65 -47.48 -24.13
N PRO A 14 -47.21 -46.41 -24.84
CA PRO A 14 -46.09 -46.28 -25.76
C PRO A 14 -45.10 -45.17 -25.31
N ALA A 15 -43.90 -45.18 -25.90
CA ALA A 15 -42.90 -44.13 -25.76
C ALA A 15 -43.40 -42.83 -26.41
N SER A 16 -43.58 -41.76 -25.61
CA SER A 16 -43.70 -40.40 -26.13
C SER A 16 -42.32 -39.76 -26.16
N GLU A 17 -41.86 -39.55 -27.39
CA GLU A 17 -40.83 -38.62 -27.86
C GLU A 17 -40.10 -37.78 -26.79
N ALA A 18 -38.81 -38.07 -26.65
CA ALA A 18 -37.86 -37.18 -26.02
C ALA A 18 -37.73 -35.91 -26.88
N SER A 19 -38.47 -34.86 -26.52
CA SER A 19 -38.16 -33.50 -26.93
C SER A 19 -36.85 -33.09 -26.24
N ILE A 20 -35.79 -32.95 -27.03
CA ILE A 20 -34.51 -32.35 -26.62
C ILE A 20 -34.83 -30.96 -26.05
N PRO A 21 -34.57 -30.68 -24.75
CA PRO A 21 -34.63 -29.32 -24.25
C PRO A 21 -33.38 -28.60 -24.75
N ASP A 22 -33.59 -27.55 -25.55
CA ASP A 22 -32.54 -26.63 -25.99
C ASP A 22 -31.65 -26.23 -24.80
N GLY A 23 -30.34 -26.32 -25.03
CA GLY A 23 -29.27 -26.04 -24.07
C GLY A 23 -29.10 -24.56 -23.73
N THR A 24 -30.19 -23.88 -23.39
CA THR A 24 -30.17 -22.59 -22.71
C THR A 24 -30.65 -22.79 -21.27
N SER A 25 -29.91 -23.57 -20.50
CA SER A 25 -30.05 -23.60 -19.05
C SER A 25 -29.55 -22.26 -18.49
N SER A 26 -30.51 -21.34 -18.34
CA SER A 26 -30.59 -20.32 -17.30
C SER A 26 -29.33 -20.12 -16.45
N VAL A 27 -28.60 -19.04 -16.74
CA VAL A 27 -27.75 -18.37 -15.75
C VAL A 27 -28.68 -17.77 -14.69
N SER A 28 -29.15 -18.62 -13.77
CA SER A 28 -29.85 -18.22 -12.56
C SER A 28 -28.81 -17.85 -11.50
N GLY A 29 -28.12 -16.73 -11.71
CA GLY A 29 -27.35 -16.06 -10.68
C GLY A 29 -28.15 -14.87 -10.21
N ALA A 30 -28.57 -14.83 -8.94
CA ALA A 30 -29.03 -13.58 -8.35
C ALA A 30 -27.97 -12.50 -8.64
N PRO A 31 -28.36 -11.28 -9.04
CA PRO A 31 -27.39 -10.24 -9.34
C PRO A 31 -26.50 -10.05 -8.12
N ASN A 32 -25.19 -10.11 -8.35
CA ASN A 32 -24.18 -9.90 -7.34
C ASN A 32 -24.57 -8.66 -6.50
N PRO A 33 -24.67 -8.74 -5.16
CA PRO A 33 -25.27 -7.69 -4.34
C PRO A 33 -24.58 -6.33 -4.52
N LEU A 34 -23.27 -6.30 -4.79
CA LEU A 34 -22.56 -5.05 -5.12
C LEU A 34 -22.97 -4.52 -6.50
N VAL A 35 -23.07 -5.38 -7.51
CA VAL A 35 -23.52 -5.01 -8.86
C VAL A 35 -24.98 -4.56 -8.84
N ALA A 36 -25.83 -5.17 -8.00
CA ALA A 36 -27.22 -4.77 -7.81
C ALA A 36 -27.32 -3.34 -7.26
N VAL A 37 -26.49 -2.97 -6.27
CA VAL A 37 -26.43 -1.62 -5.69
C VAL A 37 -25.89 -0.59 -6.69
N LEU A 38 -24.90 -0.96 -7.50
CA LEU A 38 -24.26 -0.05 -8.45
C LEU A 38 -25.00 0.08 -9.79
N SER A 39 -25.80 -0.93 -10.16
CA SER A 39 -26.51 -0.99 -11.44
C SER A 39 -27.35 0.26 -11.78
N PRO A 40 -28.00 0.97 -10.83
CA PRO A 40 -28.77 2.18 -11.15
C PRO A 40 -27.89 3.39 -11.54
N TYR A 41 -26.59 3.35 -11.21
CA TYR A 41 -25.66 4.47 -11.38
C TYR A 41 -24.67 4.25 -12.54
N LEU A 42 -24.66 3.06 -13.15
CA LEU A 42 -23.68 2.68 -14.16
C LEU A 42 -24.35 2.45 -15.54
N PRO A 43 -23.68 2.81 -16.65
CA PRO A 43 -24.04 2.38 -18.00
C PRO A 43 -24.18 0.85 -18.08
N GLU A 44 -25.15 0.35 -18.85
CA GLU A 44 -25.43 -1.10 -19.00
C GLU A 44 -24.20 -1.93 -19.43
N PHE A 45 -23.33 -1.36 -20.27
CA PHE A 45 -22.09 -2.01 -20.67
C PHE A 45 -21.16 -2.27 -19.46
N LEU A 46 -21.03 -1.32 -18.53
CA LEU A 46 -20.22 -1.50 -17.32
C LEU A 46 -20.86 -2.50 -16.36
N VAL A 47 -22.19 -2.50 -16.24
CA VAL A 47 -22.92 -3.50 -15.45
C VAL A 47 -22.65 -4.91 -15.99
N THR A 48 -22.74 -5.09 -17.31
CA THR A 48 -22.47 -6.37 -17.97
C THR A 48 -21.02 -6.82 -17.77
N LEU A 49 -20.07 -5.88 -17.85
CA LEU A 49 -18.66 -6.17 -17.63
C LEU A 49 -18.38 -6.59 -16.17
N LEU A 50 -19.03 -5.95 -15.20
CA LEU A 50 -18.90 -6.28 -13.77
C LEU A 50 -19.62 -7.57 -13.36
N MET A 51 -20.44 -8.16 -14.23
CA MET A 51 -21.00 -9.50 -13.99
C MET A 51 -19.94 -10.60 -14.15
N ASP A 52 -18.85 -10.34 -14.87
CA ASP A 52 -17.72 -11.26 -14.94
C ASP A 52 -16.93 -11.22 -13.63
N LYS A 53 -16.79 -12.38 -12.97
CA LYS A 53 -16.13 -12.49 -11.67
C LYS A 53 -14.65 -12.06 -11.69
N HIS A 54 -13.94 -12.28 -12.80
CA HIS A 54 -12.54 -11.89 -12.93
C HIS A 54 -12.42 -10.38 -13.14
N VAL A 55 -13.33 -9.78 -13.92
CA VAL A 55 -13.36 -8.32 -14.09
C VAL A 55 -13.74 -7.65 -12.78
N LEU A 56 -14.71 -8.17 -12.03
CA LEU A 56 -15.08 -7.63 -10.73
C LEU A 56 -13.93 -7.71 -9.72
N ALA A 57 -13.26 -8.87 -9.61
CA ALA A 57 -12.10 -9.04 -8.74
C ALA A 57 -10.95 -8.12 -9.12
N PHE A 58 -10.67 -7.95 -10.42
CA PHE A 58 -9.67 -6.99 -10.91
C PHE A 58 -10.07 -5.55 -10.57
N THR A 59 -11.35 -5.21 -10.70
CA THR A 59 -11.88 -3.89 -10.36
C THR A 59 -11.71 -3.61 -8.86
N MET A 60 -11.90 -4.61 -7.99
CA MET A 60 -11.65 -4.47 -6.55
C MET A 60 -10.18 -4.18 -6.24
N ALA A 61 -9.25 -4.92 -6.86
CA ALA A 61 -7.81 -4.63 -6.74
C ALA A 61 -7.47 -3.22 -7.27
N LEU A 62 -8.07 -2.81 -8.39
CA LEU A 62 -7.89 -1.45 -8.90
C LEU A 62 -8.41 -0.38 -7.94
N VAL A 63 -9.57 -0.60 -7.31
CA VAL A 63 -10.11 0.30 -6.30
C VAL A 63 -9.16 0.37 -5.10
N ALA A 64 -8.70 -0.77 -4.59
CA ALA A 64 -7.74 -0.85 -3.48
C ALA A 64 -6.46 -0.03 -3.78
N SER A 65 -5.93 -0.15 -4.99
CA SER A 65 -4.75 0.58 -5.45
C SER A 65 -4.89 2.11 -5.49
N MET A 66 -6.13 2.63 -5.51
CA MET A 66 -6.34 4.08 -5.47
C MET A 66 -5.87 4.69 -4.16
N GLY A 67 -5.74 3.91 -3.08
CA GLY A 67 -5.28 4.40 -1.78
C GLY A 67 -3.91 5.08 -1.86
N THR A 68 -2.97 4.52 -2.61
CA THR A 68 -1.62 5.06 -2.77
C THR A 68 -1.68 6.42 -3.47
N PHE A 69 -2.50 6.52 -4.52
CA PHE A 69 -2.73 7.80 -5.19
C PHE A 69 -3.39 8.82 -4.26
N ILE A 70 -4.41 8.41 -3.50
CA ILE A 70 -5.11 9.24 -2.50
C ILE A 70 -4.13 9.76 -1.45
N GLY A 71 -3.19 8.94 -0.97
CA GLY A 71 -2.11 9.36 -0.07
C GLY A 71 -1.29 10.52 -0.64
N GLY A 72 -0.92 10.45 -1.93
CA GLY A 72 -0.26 11.57 -2.62
C GLY A 72 -1.14 12.82 -2.76
N VAL A 73 -2.43 12.63 -3.05
CA VAL A 73 -3.42 13.73 -3.11
C VAL A 73 -3.55 14.42 -1.75
N VAL A 74 -3.60 13.67 -0.64
CA VAL A 74 -3.65 14.20 0.72
C VAL A 74 -2.45 15.11 0.98
N VAL A 75 -1.23 14.66 0.63
CA VAL A 75 -0.01 15.48 0.80
C VAL A 75 -0.07 16.76 -0.04
N VAL A 76 -0.53 16.67 -1.29
CA VAL A 76 -0.69 17.84 -2.17
C VAL A 76 -1.71 18.83 -1.62
N ILE A 77 -2.87 18.36 -1.16
CA ILE A 77 -3.91 19.21 -0.57
C ILE A 77 -3.38 19.90 0.68
N LEU A 78 -2.73 19.15 1.58
CA LEU A 78 -2.14 19.72 2.79
C LEU A 78 -1.08 20.77 2.47
N ALA A 79 -0.20 20.49 1.50
CA ALA A 79 0.80 21.44 1.05
C ALA A 79 0.18 22.72 0.48
N ARG A 80 -0.93 22.62 -0.27
CA ARG A 80 -1.64 23.76 -0.85
C ARG A 80 -2.36 24.60 0.22
N ILE A 81 -3.08 23.95 1.13
CA ILE A 81 -3.84 24.62 2.21
C ILE A 81 -2.90 25.35 3.16
N THR A 82 -1.75 24.75 3.47
CA THR A 82 -0.75 25.34 4.38
C THR A 82 0.18 26.35 3.70
N GLY A 83 0.10 26.51 2.37
CA GLY A 83 1.03 27.36 1.62
C GLY A 83 2.48 26.88 1.73
N ALA A 84 2.69 25.56 1.78
CA ALA A 84 3.98 24.93 2.07
C ALA A 84 5.03 25.23 0.98
N ASP A 85 5.96 26.13 1.30
CA ASP A 85 7.17 26.37 0.50
C ASP A 85 8.23 25.29 0.80
N PRO A 86 8.71 24.50 -0.19
CA PRO A 86 9.76 23.49 0.00
C PRO A 86 11.10 24.06 0.49
N ASN A 87 11.29 25.38 0.50
CA ASN A 87 12.46 26.05 1.08
C ASN A 87 12.23 26.53 2.51
N SER A 88 11.03 26.35 3.06
CA SER A 88 10.70 26.80 4.41
C SER A 88 10.99 25.70 5.45
N PRO A 89 11.64 26.04 6.58
CA PRO A 89 11.78 25.13 7.71
C PRO A 89 10.44 24.63 8.27
N ALA A 90 9.38 25.44 8.14
CA ALA A 90 8.04 25.05 8.58
C ALA A 90 7.48 23.89 7.73
N THR A 91 7.72 23.91 6.42
CA THR A 91 7.35 22.82 5.52
C THR A 91 8.15 21.56 5.83
N ALA A 92 9.47 21.68 6.03
CA ALA A 92 10.29 20.54 6.41
C ALA A 92 9.76 19.88 7.70
N ARG A 93 9.43 20.69 8.71
CA ARG A 93 8.82 20.21 9.95
C ARG A 93 7.45 19.54 9.73
N LEU A 94 6.56 20.13 8.94
CA LEU A 94 5.26 19.56 8.61
C LEU A 94 5.42 18.21 7.90
N MET A 95 6.31 18.13 6.92
CA MET A 95 6.61 16.90 6.20
C MET A 95 7.18 15.84 7.16
N GLY A 96 8.08 16.21 8.08
CA GLY A 96 8.55 15.30 9.12
C GLY A 96 7.43 14.77 10.04
N VAL A 97 6.48 15.62 10.43
CA VAL A 97 5.31 15.21 11.24
C VAL A 97 4.45 14.19 10.50
N LEU A 98 4.12 14.47 9.23
CA LEU A 98 3.34 13.57 8.39
C LEU A 98 4.09 12.26 8.11
N GLN A 99 5.42 12.31 7.98
CA GLN A 99 6.25 11.14 7.74
C GLN A 99 6.27 10.21 8.95
N ALA A 100 6.43 10.77 10.16
CA ALA A 100 6.35 9.99 11.39
C ALA A 100 4.97 9.34 11.55
N PHE A 101 3.89 10.10 11.26
CA PHE A 101 2.54 9.56 11.29
C PHE A 101 2.37 8.37 10.34
N SER A 102 2.78 8.51 9.07
CA SER A 102 2.74 7.42 8.09
C SER A 102 3.57 6.21 8.54
N ALA A 103 4.80 6.42 9.02
CA ALA A 103 5.65 5.36 9.55
C ALA A 103 5.00 4.58 10.71
N GLY A 104 4.30 5.30 11.59
CA GLY A 104 3.55 4.70 12.69
C GLY A 104 2.40 3.83 12.20
N VAL A 105 1.62 4.31 11.23
CA VAL A 105 0.55 3.53 10.61
C VAL A 105 1.11 2.26 9.95
N MET A 106 2.16 2.39 9.12
CA MET A 106 2.76 1.26 8.40
C MET A 106 3.32 0.19 9.36
N LEU A 107 4.00 0.61 10.44
CA LEU A 107 4.50 -0.34 11.43
C LEU A 107 3.34 -1.01 12.21
N TYR A 108 2.26 -0.28 12.49
CA TYR A 108 1.08 -0.86 13.11
C TYR A 108 0.50 -1.98 12.25
N ILE A 109 0.22 -1.71 10.97
CA ILE A 109 -0.38 -2.70 10.07
C ILE A 109 0.54 -3.91 9.92
N THR A 110 1.85 -3.70 9.84
CA THR A 110 2.81 -4.80 9.80
C THR A 110 2.70 -5.70 11.05
N CYS A 111 2.70 -5.11 12.24
CA CYS A 111 2.76 -5.85 13.50
C CYS A 111 1.43 -6.50 13.90
N PHE A 112 0.31 -5.87 13.57
CA PHE A 112 -1.01 -6.24 14.10
C PHE A 112 -1.96 -6.81 13.04
N ASP A 113 -1.59 -6.76 11.76
CA ASP A 113 -2.40 -7.29 10.66
C ASP A 113 -1.59 -8.33 9.86
N LEU A 114 -0.54 -7.89 9.14
CA LEU A 114 0.21 -8.73 8.21
C LEU A 114 0.95 -9.89 8.87
N VAL A 115 1.68 -9.63 9.97
CA VAL A 115 2.44 -10.67 10.66
C VAL A 115 1.50 -11.70 11.32
N PRO A 116 0.47 -11.31 12.09
CA PRO A 116 -0.50 -12.26 12.62
C PRO A 116 -1.16 -13.14 11.55
N GLU A 117 -1.64 -12.55 10.45
CA GLU A 117 -2.26 -13.31 9.36
C GLU A 117 -1.29 -14.30 8.72
N ALA A 118 -0.03 -13.90 8.51
CA ALA A 118 1.00 -14.79 8.00
C ALA A 118 1.35 -15.93 8.97
N ILE A 119 1.31 -15.67 10.29
CA ILE A 119 1.52 -16.70 11.32
C ILE A 119 0.38 -17.72 11.31
N GLU A 120 -0.87 -17.30 11.13
CA GLU A 120 -2.01 -18.22 11.04
C GLU A 120 -1.89 -19.16 9.85
N ASN A 121 -1.40 -18.66 8.71
CA ASN A 121 -1.28 -19.43 7.47
C ASN A 121 -0.02 -20.32 7.40
N LEU A 122 1.11 -19.88 7.97
CA LEU A 122 2.42 -20.55 7.82
C LEU A 122 2.95 -21.17 9.12
N GLY A 123 2.44 -20.75 10.27
CA GLY A 123 3.07 -20.94 11.56
C GLY A 123 4.21 -19.94 11.82
N SER A 124 4.45 -19.67 13.10
CA SER A 124 5.36 -18.62 13.57
C SER A 124 6.79 -18.75 13.04
N ARG A 125 7.34 -19.97 13.04
CA ARG A 125 8.72 -20.21 12.59
C ARG A 125 8.91 -19.87 11.12
N GLU A 126 8.01 -20.32 10.26
CA GLU A 126 8.12 -20.08 8.82
C GLU A 126 7.87 -18.60 8.50
N CYS A 127 6.84 -18.00 9.09
CA CYS A 127 6.58 -16.57 8.96
C CYS A 127 7.83 -15.72 9.31
N MET A 128 8.47 -15.98 10.44
CA MET A 128 9.63 -15.19 10.88
C MET A 128 10.85 -15.37 9.96
N MET A 129 11.05 -16.56 9.37
CA MET A 129 12.13 -16.75 8.38
C MET A 129 11.92 -15.87 7.16
N TRP A 130 10.69 -15.81 6.63
CA TRP A 130 10.36 -14.97 5.48
C TRP A 130 10.40 -13.48 5.83
N PHE A 131 9.90 -13.09 7.00
CA PHE A 131 10.00 -11.72 7.51
C PHE A 131 11.45 -11.21 7.54
N PHE A 132 12.36 -11.96 8.18
CA PHE A 132 13.78 -11.57 8.20
C PHE A 132 14.45 -11.72 6.83
N GLY A 133 13.97 -12.62 5.97
CA GLY A 133 14.36 -12.67 4.56
C GLY A 133 14.01 -11.35 3.84
N GLY A 134 12.84 -10.79 4.12
CA GLY A 134 12.42 -9.47 3.68
C GLY A 134 13.31 -8.35 4.16
N VAL A 135 13.66 -8.35 5.45
CA VAL A 135 14.63 -7.41 6.04
C VAL A 135 15.98 -7.47 5.29
N ALA A 136 16.47 -8.68 4.99
CA ALA A 136 17.70 -8.85 4.22
C ALA A 136 17.57 -8.34 2.78
N ILE A 137 16.43 -8.60 2.12
CA ILE A 137 16.13 -8.07 0.78
C ILE A 137 16.13 -6.53 0.80
N PHE A 138 15.53 -5.91 1.83
CA PHE A 138 15.57 -4.45 1.99
C PHE A 138 17.00 -3.93 2.09
N GLY A 139 17.86 -4.57 2.91
CA GLY A 139 19.27 -4.18 3.01
C GLY A 139 20.02 -4.29 1.68
N VAL A 140 19.74 -5.33 0.87
CA VAL A 140 20.32 -5.46 -0.47
C VAL A 140 19.78 -4.40 -1.43
N LEU A 141 18.49 -4.09 -1.38
CA LEU A 141 17.88 -3.03 -2.18
C LEU A 141 18.48 -1.67 -1.85
N GLU A 142 18.66 -1.39 -0.56
CA GLU A 142 19.30 -0.17 -0.09
C GLU A 142 20.71 -0.04 -0.69
N GLU A 143 21.55 -1.08 -0.57
CA GLU A 143 22.91 -1.10 -1.12
C GLU A 143 22.93 -1.03 -2.66
N CYS A 144 22.02 -1.73 -3.35
CA CYS A 144 22.01 -1.79 -4.82
C CYS A 144 21.48 -0.50 -5.45
N ILE A 145 20.45 0.10 -4.87
CA ILE A 145 19.90 1.38 -5.34
C ILE A 145 20.87 2.50 -4.94
N LEU A 146 21.60 2.32 -3.82
CA LEU A 146 22.44 3.34 -3.22
C LEU A 146 23.76 2.75 -2.72
N PRO A 147 24.70 2.46 -3.65
CA PRO A 147 26.06 2.20 -3.24
C PRO A 147 26.52 3.39 -2.43
N ASP A 148 27.10 3.14 -1.24
CA ASP A 148 27.62 4.20 -0.39
C ASP A 148 28.53 5.12 -1.21
N ASP A 149 28.05 6.32 -1.50
CA ASP A 149 28.84 7.42 -2.03
C ASP A 149 29.69 7.98 -0.89
N HIS A 150 30.49 7.11 -0.28
CA HIS A 150 31.63 7.48 0.56
C HIS A 150 32.76 7.93 -0.36
N GLY A 151 32.56 9.06 -1.04
CA GLY A 151 33.63 9.74 -1.74
C GLY A 151 33.20 10.42 -3.02
N HIS A 152 32.61 11.61 -2.90
CA HIS A 152 33.05 12.78 -3.65
C HIS A 152 32.51 14.04 -2.96
N ASP A 153 33.13 14.39 -1.83
CA ASP A 153 33.17 15.77 -1.33
C ASP A 153 34.03 16.62 -2.29
N GLN A 154 33.60 16.76 -3.55
CA GLN A 154 34.23 17.68 -4.49
C GLN A 154 33.18 18.62 -5.04
N ASP A 155 33.14 19.80 -4.43
CA ASP A 155 32.95 21.10 -5.07
C ASP A 155 32.20 21.04 -6.41
N GLU A 156 30.87 21.11 -6.37
CA GLU A 156 30.12 21.52 -7.56
C GLU A 156 30.50 22.98 -7.91
N PRO A 157 31.10 23.25 -9.08
CA PRO A 157 31.46 24.60 -9.51
C PRO A 157 30.20 25.32 -9.99
N GLY A 158 29.45 25.86 -9.04
CA GLY A 158 28.21 26.60 -9.32
C GLY A 158 27.49 27.13 -8.09
N ALA A 159 27.88 26.73 -6.88
CA ALA A 159 27.36 27.33 -5.65
C ALA A 159 27.70 28.83 -5.65
N VAL A 160 26.66 29.66 -5.75
CA VAL A 160 26.72 31.10 -5.53
C VAL A 160 27.52 31.29 -4.24
N LYS A 161 28.74 31.81 -4.36
CA LYS A 161 29.58 32.15 -3.21
C LYS A 161 28.72 33.03 -2.31
N ALA A 162 28.37 32.50 -1.14
CA ALA A 162 27.94 33.33 -0.04
C ALA A 162 29.03 34.41 0.08
N THR A 163 28.63 35.66 -0.10
CA THR A 163 29.51 36.80 0.07
C THR A 163 30.02 36.72 1.50
N GLU A 164 31.24 36.20 1.70
CA GLU A 164 31.99 36.40 2.92
C GLU A 164 32.20 37.90 3.03
N VAL A 165 31.35 38.54 3.83
CA VAL A 165 31.62 39.87 4.33
C VAL A 165 32.79 39.70 5.29
N GLU A 166 33.98 39.96 4.78
CA GLU A 166 35.21 40.08 5.55
C GLU A 166 35.04 41.26 6.52
N ILE A 167 34.57 40.97 7.74
CA ILE A 167 34.56 41.96 8.82
C ILE A 167 35.96 41.93 9.44
N THR A 168 36.75 42.93 9.04
CA THR A 168 37.98 43.36 9.72
C THR A 168 37.76 43.41 11.22
N LYS A 169 38.59 42.67 11.97
CA LYS A 169 38.63 42.67 13.44
C LYS A 169 38.91 44.08 13.97
N ALA A 170 38.00 44.61 14.78
CA ALA A 170 38.31 45.58 15.83
C ALA A 170 37.32 45.42 17.00
N ASP A 171 37.89 45.04 18.14
CA ASP A 171 37.48 45.30 19.52
C ASP A 171 36.11 44.84 20.04
N GLY A 172 36.16 43.73 20.76
CA GLY A 172 35.72 43.67 22.16
C GLY A 172 34.24 43.88 22.47
N LYS A 173 33.45 42.79 22.40
CA LYS A 173 32.41 42.42 23.38
C LYS A 173 31.84 41.05 23.05
N ALA A 174 31.67 40.21 24.08
CA ALA A 174 31.10 38.87 23.97
C ALA A 174 29.68 38.93 23.40
N GLY A 175 29.53 38.56 22.12
CA GLY A 175 28.24 38.35 21.45
C GLY A 175 27.87 36.87 21.51
N ALA A 176 26.66 36.59 21.96
CA ALA A 176 26.03 35.27 21.96
C ALA A 176 26.14 34.56 20.59
N PRO A 177 26.10 33.22 20.53
CA PRO A 177 26.07 32.51 19.25
C PRO A 177 24.81 32.93 18.49
N THR A 178 25.00 33.69 17.42
CA THR A 178 23.94 34.04 16.48
C THR A 178 23.35 32.76 15.93
N LYS A 179 22.09 32.48 16.31
CA LYS A 179 21.29 31.41 15.74
C LYS A 179 21.33 31.51 14.23
N ASN A 180 21.90 30.49 13.58
CA ASN A 180 21.85 30.33 12.13
C ASN A 180 20.40 30.51 11.68
N VAL A 181 20.17 31.50 10.82
CA VAL A 181 18.90 31.72 10.15
C VAL A 181 18.56 30.41 9.45
N ALA A 182 17.46 29.78 9.85
CA ALA A 182 17.03 28.49 9.33
C ALA A 182 16.70 28.65 7.84
N THR A 183 17.68 28.35 7.01
CA THR A 183 17.52 28.23 5.56
C THR A 183 16.92 26.87 5.25
N GLY A 184 16.19 26.76 4.14
CA GLY A 184 15.56 25.51 3.69
C GLY A 184 16.57 24.37 3.48
N PRO A 185 16.09 23.17 3.11
CA PRO A 185 16.95 22.01 2.93
C PRO A 185 18.06 22.31 1.90
N THR A 186 19.29 22.01 2.30
CA THR A 186 20.50 22.09 1.47
C THR A 186 20.40 21.18 0.24
N ALA A 187 21.26 21.38 -0.76
CA ALA A 187 21.30 20.50 -1.94
C ALA A 187 21.52 19.02 -1.56
N LYS A 188 22.38 18.77 -0.56
CA LYS A 188 22.61 17.43 -0.01
C LYS A 188 21.33 16.85 0.60
N GLU A 189 20.61 17.62 1.42
CA GLU A 189 19.35 17.18 2.03
C GLU A 189 18.25 16.94 0.99
N ARG A 190 18.18 17.72 -0.08
CA ARG A 190 17.26 17.46 -1.21
C ARG A 190 17.59 16.14 -1.91
N ARG A 191 18.87 15.83 -2.10
CA ARG A 191 19.31 14.53 -2.66
C ARG A 191 18.92 13.37 -1.74
N GLU A 192 19.12 13.52 -0.43
CA GLU A 192 18.72 12.52 0.58
C GLU A 192 17.21 12.28 0.59
N LEU A 193 16.39 13.34 0.51
CA LEU A 193 14.94 13.23 0.42
C LEU A 193 14.48 12.56 -0.88
N MET A 194 15.04 12.95 -2.03
CA MET A 194 14.77 12.27 -3.31
C MET A 194 15.14 10.78 -3.27
N ARG A 195 16.29 10.47 -2.66
CA ARG A 195 16.76 9.11 -2.41
C ARG A 195 15.73 8.34 -1.58
N SER A 196 15.32 8.88 -0.44
CA SER A 196 14.32 8.26 0.44
C SER A 196 13.00 7.99 -0.30
N SER A 197 12.52 8.94 -1.11
CA SER A 197 11.35 8.73 -1.97
C SER A 197 11.54 7.60 -2.99
N LEU A 198 12.71 7.48 -3.61
CA LEU A 198 12.98 6.46 -4.62
C LEU A 198 13.04 5.06 -4.01
N ILE A 199 13.75 4.88 -2.88
CA ILE A 199 13.80 3.59 -2.17
C ILE A 199 12.39 3.18 -1.76
N THR A 200 11.67 4.11 -1.11
CA THR A 200 10.31 3.87 -0.64
C THR A 200 9.40 3.51 -1.81
N PHE A 201 9.49 4.24 -2.93
CA PHE A 201 8.75 3.92 -4.15
C PHE A 201 9.03 2.50 -4.67
N VAL A 202 10.30 2.12 -4.81
CA VAL A 202 10.65 0.79 -5.35
C VAL A 202 10.18 -0.31 -4.40
N ALA A 203 10.43 -0.16 -3.11
CA ALA A 203 10.06 -1.14 -2.11
C ALA A 203 8.54 -1.32 -1.99
N LEU A 204 7.78 -0.21 -2.01
CA LEU A 204 6.32 -0.24 -2.05
C LEU A 204 5.78 -0.85 -3.34
N ALA A 205 6.36 -0.54 -4.50
CA ALA A 205 5.93 -1.17 -5.75
C ALA A 205 6.08 -2.71 -5.70
N MET A 206 7.07 -3.22 -4.97
CA MET A 206 7.22 -4.66 -4.74
C MET A 206 6.23 -5.21 -3.70
N HIS A 207 5.71 -4.38 -2.79
CA HIS A 207 4.66 -4.74 -1.82
C HIS A 207 3.29 -4.89 -2.46
N ASN A 208 2.96 -3.90 -3.28
CA ASN A 208 1.68 -3.74 -3.96
C ASN A 208 1.39 -4.92 -4.90
N LEU A 209 2.44 -5.57 -5.42
CA LEU A 209 2.33 -6.76 -6.27
C LEU A 209 1.61 -7.93 -5.57
N PRO A 210 2.13 -8.52 -4.46
CA PRO A 210 1.41 -9.52 -3.67
C PRO A 210 0.05 -9.07 -3.15
N GLU A 211 -0.08 -7.81 -2.75
CA GLU A 211 -1.28 -7.27 -2.11
C GLU A 211 -2.47 -7.23 -3.08
N GLY A 212 -2.27 -6.67 -4.28
CA GLY A 212 -3.30 -6.63 -5.32
C GLY A 212 -3.73 -8.04 -5.75
N LEU A 213 -2.77 -8.97 -5.80
CA LEU A 213 -3.06 -10.38 -6.06
C LEU A 213 -3.88 -11.02 -4.93
N GLY A 214 -3.62 -10.67 -3.67
CA GLY A 214 -4.41 -11.09 -2.51
C GLY A 214 -5.87 -10.64 -2.62
N VAL A 215 -6.11 -9.36 -2.94
CA VAL A 215 -7.46 -8.83 -3.19
C VAL A 215 -8.15 -9.63 -4.31
N TYR A 216 -7.45 -9.83 -5.42
CA TYR A 216 -7.99 -10.54 -6.58
C TYR A 216 -8.39 -11.98 -6.25
N LEU A 217 -7.51 -12.75 -5.61
CA LEU A 217 -7.77 -14.15 -5.24
C LEU A 217 -8.87 -14.26 -4.16
N SER A 218 -8.91 -13.34 -3.21
CA SER A 218 -9.97 -13.27 -2.19
C SER A 218 -11.33 -13.00 -2.84
N ALA A 219 -11.42 -12.00 -3.73
CA ALA A 219 -12.65 -11.66 -4.44
C ALA A 219 -13.14 -12.76 -5.40
N LEU A 220 -12.23 -13.55 -5.98
CA LEU A 220 -12.59 -14.73 -6.76
C LEU A 220 -13.14 -15.88 -5.90
N SER A 221 -12.74 -15.95 -4.63
CA SER A 221 -13.13 -17.01 -3.70
C SER A 221 -14.47 -16.68 -3.05
N ASP A 222 -14.58 -15.49 -2.46
CA ASP A 222 -15.81 -14.97 -1.86
C ASP A 222 -15.83 -13.44 -1.99
N LEU A 223 -16.91 -12.91 -2.55
CA LEU A 223 -17.02 -11.49 -2.82
C LEU A 223 -17.03 -10.65 -1.54
N ARG A 224 -17.66 -11.13 -0.47
CA ARG A 224 -17.73 -10.39 0.79
C ARG A 224 -16.33 -10.28 1.38
N LEU A 225 -15.58 -11.39 1.43
CA LEU A 225 -14.17 -11.39 1.84
C LEU A 225 -13.32 -10.49 0.94
N GLY A 226 -13.47 -10.58 -0.38
CA GLY A 226 -12.74 -9.73 -1.32
C GLY A 226 -13.04 -8.24 -1.16
N SER A 227 -14.30 -7.87 -0.93
CA SER A 227 -14.70 -6.47 -0.71
C SER A 227 -14.20 -5.91 0.62
N GLN A 228 -14.18 -6.74 1.67
CA GLN A 228 -13.64 -6.37 2.97
C GLN A 228 -12.11 -6.16 2.88
N LEU A 229 -11.42 -7.09 2.23
CA LEU A 229 -9.98 -7.01 2.02
C LEU A 229 -9.59 -5.82 1.12
N ALA A 230 -10.33 -5.59 0.03
CA ALA A 230 -10.10 -4.43 -0.84
C ALA A 230 -10.26 -3.09 -0.10
N MET A 231 -11.22 -2.99 0.84
CA MET A 231 -11.40 -1.80 1.66
C MET A 231 -10.28 -1.62 2.69
N ALA A 232 -9.84 -2.71 3.34
CA ALA A 232 -8.72 -2.68 4.27
C ALA A 232 -7.44 -2.21 3.55
N ILE A 233 -7.14 -2.78 2.38
CA ILE A 233 -5.98 -2.44 1.56
C ILE A 233 -6.08 -1.00 1.02
N LEU A 234 -7.26 -0.56 0.58
CA LEU A 234 -7.47 0.85 0.21
C LEU A 234 -7.00 1.81 1.30
N LEU A 235 -7.32 1.51 2.56
CA LEU A 235 -6.93 2.33 3.71
C LEU A 235 -5.44 2.16 4.06
N HIS A 236 -4.87 0.96 3.89
CA HIS A 236 -3.44 0.69 4.05
C HIS A 236 -2.61 1.56 3.11
N ASN A 237 -3.01 1.60 1.85
CA ASN A 237 -2.29 2.24 0.77
C ASN A 237 -2.19 3.77 0.92
N ILE A 238 -3.09 4.41 1.67
CA ILE A 238 -3.04 5.87 1.89
C ILE A 238 -1.73 6.27 2.61
N PRO A 239 -1.40 5.72 3.79
CA PRO A 239 -0.10 5.86 4.44
C PRO A 239 1.10 5.61 3.53
N GLU A 240 1.05 4.58 2.69
CA GLU A 240 2.15 4.25 1.77
C GLU A 240 2.34 5.32 0.70
N GLY A 241 1.24 5.78 0.11
CA GLY A 241 1.23 6.90 -0.81
C GLY A 241 1.84 8.15 -0.18
N MET A 242 1.51 8.42 1.09
CA MET A 242 2.12 9.49 1.87
C MET A 242 3.63 9.28 2.05
N ALA A 243 4.08 8.06 2.36
CA ALA A 243 5.49 7.75 2.60
C ALA A 243 6.40 8.08 1.40
N VAL A 244 5.91 7.91 0.17
CA VAL A 244 6.60 8.35 -1.07
C VAL A 244 6.47 9.86 -1.26
N ALA A 245 5.25 10.37 -1.13
CA ALA A 245 4.88 11.74 -1.49
C ALA A 245 5.53 12.81 -0.61
N ILE A 246 5.67 12.56 0.68
CA ILE A 246 6.18 13.53 1.67
C ILE A 246 7.63 13.92 1.38
N PRO A 247 8.60 12.99 1.33
CA PRO A 247 9.98 13.34 1.00
C PRO A 247 10.11 13.89 -0.43
N LEU A 248 9.26 13.45 -1.35
CA LEU A 248 9.29 13.89 -2.75
C LEU A 248 8.86 15.36 -2.87
N TYR A 249 7.80 15.75 -2.15
CA TYR A 249 7.36 17.13 -2.08
C TYR A 249 8.39 18.01 -1.35
N ALA A 250 8.94 17.54 -0.23
CA ALA A 250 9.97 18.26 0.51
C ALA A 250 11.23 18.52 -0.36
N ALA A 251 11.60 17.55 -1.21
CA ALA A 251 12.73 17.67 -2.11
C ALA A 251 12.47 18.57 -3.33
N THR A 252 11.28 18.49 -3.94
CA THR A 252 11.02 19.07 -5.27
C THR A 252 10.06 20.26 -5.28
N GLY A 253 9.13 20.33 -4.32
CA GLY A 253 7.99 21.25 -4.32
C GLY A 253 6.97 21.02 -5.44
N LYS A 254 7.15 19.98 -6.28
CA LYS A 254 6.34 19.78 -7.50
C LYS A 254 5.17 18.85 -7.22
N THR A 255 3.98 19.41 -7.10
CA THR A 255 2.76 18.62 -6.84
C THR A 255 2.44 17.63 -7.97
N SER A 256 2.75 17.96 -9.22
CA SER A 256 2.55 17.04 -10.34
C SER A 256 3.45 15.81 -10.25
N GLN A 257 4.69 15.96 -9.78
CA GLN A 257 5.61 14.83 -9.60
C GLN A 257 5.10 13.90 -8.49
N VAL A 258 4.61 14.47 -7.39
CA VAL A 258 3.96 13.70 -6.31
C VAL A 258 2.82 12.85 -6.84
N LEU A 259 1.88 13.47 -7.57
CA LEU A 259 0.72 12.76 -8.11
C LEU A 259 1.11 11.67 -9.11
N TRP A 260 2.10 11.92 -9.96
CA TRP A 260 2.57 10.93 -10.92
C TRP A 260 3.27 9.75 -10.24
N TRP A 261 4.13 10.00 -9.25
CA TRP A 261 4.84 8.93 -8.55
C TRP A 261 3.86 8.07 -7.76
N THR A 262 2.92 8.66 -7.02
CA THR A 262 1.96 7.85 -6.25
C THR A 262 0.96 7.12 -7.14
N LEU A 263 0.58 7.67 -8.29
CA LEU A 263 -0.23 6.97 -9.29
C LEU A 263 0.52 5.76 -9.86
N LEU A 264 1.75 5.97 -10.33
CA LEU A 264 2.57 4.90 -10.88
C LEU A 264 2.85 3.79 -9.85
N ASN A 265 3.02 4.16 -8.59
CA ASN A 265 3.19 3.20 -7.50
C ASN A 265 1.92 2.38 -7.26
N GLY A 266 0.75 3.03 -7.18
CA GLY A 266 -0.53 2.34 -7.05
C GLY A 266 -0.79 1.37 -8.22
N LEU A 267 -0.38 1.71 -9.44
CA LEU A 267 -0.51 0.80 -10.60
C LEU A 267 0.26 -0.53 -10.46
N ALA A 268 1.15 -0.67 -9.49
CA ALA A 268 1.83 -1.93 -9.21
C ALA A 268 0.84 -3.04 -8.78
N GLU A 269 -0.24 -2.73 -8.07
CA GLU A 269 -1.28 -3.70 -7.69
C GLU A 269 -2.00 -4.34 -8.89
N PRO A 270 -2.67 -3.58 -9.78
CA PRO A 270 -3.34 -4.17 -10.93
C PRO A 270 -2.32 -4.82 -11.89
N PHE A 271 -1.08 -4.32 -11.93
CA PHE A 271 0.00 -4.99 -12.65
C PHE A 271 0.33 -6.36 -12.03
N GLY A 272 0.37 -6.46 -10.71
CA GLY A 272 0.53 -7.71 -9.96
C GLY A 272 -0.60 -8.69 -10.22
N VAL A 273 -1.84 -8.21 -10.35
CA VAL A 273 -2.98 -9.05 -10.77
C VAL A 273 -2.82 -9.56 -12.20
N VAL A 274 -2.38 -8.73 -13.14
CA VAL A 274 -2.18 -9.16 -14.54
C VAL A 274 -1.05 -10.19 -14.61
N VAL A 275 0.11 -9.91 -14.01
CA VAL A 275 1.26 -10.82 -14.04
C VAL A 275 0.98 -12.08 -13.22
N GLY A 276 0.54 -11.94 -11.98
CA GLY A 276 0.25 -13.04 -11.07
C GLY A 276 -0.94 -13.88 -11.54
N GLY A 277 -2.05 -13.23 -11.84
CA GLY A 277 -3.30 -13.89 -12.26
C GLY A 277 -3.25 -14.50 -13.66
N ALA A 278 -2.54 -13.91 -14.63
CA ALA A 278 -2.47 -14.47 -15.98
C ALA A 278 -1.26 -15.39 -16.22
N LEU A 279 -0.09 -15.11 -15.63
CA LEU A 279 1.16 -15.84 -15.93
C LEU A 279 1.55 -16.83 -14.84
N LEU A 280 1.17 -16.58 -13.57
CA LEU A 280 1.65 -17.35 -12.42
C LEU A 280 0.55 -18.10 -11.68
N HIS A 281 -0.71 -18.07 -12.15
CA HIS A 281 -1.84 -18.70 -11.46
C HIS A 281 -1.59 -20.15 -11.06
N SER A 282 -0.91 -20.93 -11.90
CA SER A 282 -0.58 -22.34 -11.62
C SER A 282 0.46 -22.54 -10.50
N TYR A 283 1.19 -21.50 -10.10
CA TYR A 283 2.23 -21.53 -9.07
C TYR A 283 1.83 -20.79 -7.78
N LEU A 284 0.74 -20.01 -7.83
CA LEU A 284 0.24 -19.22 -6.70
C LEU A 284 -0.55 -20.10 -5.72
N SER A 285 0.16 -20.71 -4.78
CA SER A 285 -0.45 -21.34 -3.61
C SER A 285 -0.72 -20.30 -2.51
N PRO A 286 -1.76 -20.50 -1.66
CA PRO A 286 -1.99 -19.63 -0.49
C PRO A 286 -0.75 -19.49 0.40
N ALA A 287 -0.02 -20.60 0.60
CA ALA A 287 1.23 -20.58 1.35
C ALA A 287 2.30 -19.70 0.68
N LEU A 288 2.44 -19.72 -0.65
CA LEU A 288 3.38 -18.83 -1.33
C LEU A 288 2.99 -17.35 -1.15
N LEU A 289 1.69 -17.03 -1.23
CA LEU A 289 1.22 -15.67 -1.01
C LEU A 289 1.54 -15.20 0.42
N SER A 290 1.25 -16.02 1.45
CA SER A 290 1.59 -15.68 2.83
C SER A 290 3.10 -15.54 3.07
N ARG A 291 3.94 -16.29 2.35
CA ARG A 291 5.41 -16.13 2.42
C ARG A 291 5.85 -14.79 1.83
N CYS A 292 5.27 -14.41 0.69
CA CYS A 292 5.48 -13.10 0.09
C CYS A 292 5.04 -11.99 1.05
N LEU A 293 3.83 -12.07 1.62
CA LEU A 293 3.31 -11.09 2.58
C LEU A 293 4.21 -10.99 3.82
N ALA A 294 4.66 -12.11 4.40
CA ALA A 294 5.59 -12.11 5.52
C ALA A 294 6.91 -11.40 5.17
N ALA A 295 7.48 -11.72 4.00
CA ALA A 295 8.71 -11.07 3.54
C ALA A 295 8.50 -9.56 3.34
N VAL A 296 7.39 -9.14 2.73
CA VAL A 296 7.18 -7.70 2.56
C VAL A 296 6.84 -7.00 3.87
N GLY A 297 6.18 -7.67 4.83
CA GLY A 297 6.05 -7.16 6.20
C GLY A 297 7.42 -6.84 6.82
N GLY A 298 8.44 -7.66 6.57
CA GLY A 298 9.82 -7.37 6.95
C GLY A 298 10.39 -6.10 6.31
N ILE A 299 10.16 -5.94 5.00
CA ILE A 299 10.56 -4.74 4.24
C ILE A 299 9.86 -3.48 4.80
N MET A 300 8.55 -3.54 5.04
CA MET A 300 7.72 -2.47 5.59
C MET A 300 8.18 -2.00 6.96
N ALA A 301 8.49 -2.96 7.86
CA ALA A 301 9.03 -2.67 9.18
C ALA A 301 10.37 -1.93 9.07
N CYS A 302 11.26 -2.39 8.19
CA CYS A 302 12.54 -1.74 7.95
C CYS A 302 12.38 -0.32 7.39
N ILE A 303 11.55 -0.10 6.37
CA ILE A 303 11.27 1.25 5.83
C ILE A 303 10.78 2.17 6.95
N SER A 304 9.83 1.71 7.76
CA SER A 304 9.27 2.51 8.86
C SER A 304 10.32 2.91 9.89
N ILE A 305 11.20 1.97 10.28
CA ILE A 305 12.16 2.14 11.38
C ILE A 305 13.48 2.78 10.93
N HIS A 306 14.01 2.40 9.77
CA HIS A 306 15.32 2.83 9.29
C HIS A 306 15.24 4.08 8.38
N GLU A 307 14.17 4.24 7.62
CA GLU A 307 14.05 5.34 6.66
C GLU A 307 13.11 6.44 7.16
N LEU A 308 11.83 6.11 7.35
CA LEU A 308 10.80 7.11 7.56
C LEU A 308 10.93 7.79 8.93
N GLN A 309 11.08 7.01 10.01
CA GLN A 309 11.15 7.55 11.37
C GLN A 309 12.42 8.37 11.64
N PRO A 310 13.64 7.95 11.24
CA PRO A 310 14.84 8.77 11.42
C PRO A 310 14.78 10.07 10.61
N THR A 311 14.27 10.01 9.38
CA THR A 311 13.99 11.18 8.55
C THR A 311 13.00 12.12 9.24
N ALA A 312 11.91 11.59 9.80
CA ALA A 312 10.94 12.38 10.54
C ALA A 312 11.56 13.06 11.77
N ILE A 313 12.40 12.36 12.53
CA ILE A 313 13.11 12.92 13.69
C ILE A 313 14.05 14.06 13.27
N LYS A 314 14.76 13.94 12.14
CA LYS A 314 15.64 14.98 11.60
C LYS A 314 14.90 16.28 11.34
N TYR A 315 13.68 16.22 10.79
CA TYR A 315 12.93 17.42 10.37
C TYR A 315 11.90 17.93 11.40
N ALA A 316 11.21 17.05 12.11
CA ALA A 316 10.18 17.43 13.10
C ALA A 316 10.72 17.53 14.53
N GLY A 317 11.89 16.95 14.79
CA GLY A 317 12.46 16.81 16.13
C GLY A 317 11.91 15.60 16.87
N LYS A 318 12.74 15.01 17.74
CA LYS A 318 12.49 13.72 18.40
C LYS A 318 11.11 13.63 19.09
N ALA A 319 10.78 14.58 19.96
CA ALA A 319 9.54 14.51 20.73
C ALA A 319 8.29 14.56 19.86
N VAL A 320 8.28 15.44 18.85
CA VAL A 320 7.14 15.59 17.94
C VAL A 320 7.02 14.38 17.02
N ALA A 321 8.13 13.94 16.42
CA ALA A 321 8.14 12.76 15.57
C ALA A 321 7.66 11.50 16.33
N THR A 322 8.14 11.28 17.56
CA THR A 322 7.67 10.15 18.39
C THR A 322 6.17 10.26 18.70
N ALA A 323 5.68 11.44 19.07
CA ALA A 323 4.24 11.64 19.33
C ALA A 323 3.39 11.39 18.07
N SER A 324 3.83 11.90 16.91
CA SER A 324 3.16 11.68 15.62
C SER A 324 3.16 10.22 15.20
N PHE A 325 4.26 9.50 15.44
CA PHE A 325 4.38 8.08 15.17
C PHE A 325 3.35 7.25 15.94
N PHE A 326 3.30 7.40 17.27
CA PHE A 326 2.30 6.70 18.08
C PHE A 326 0.87 7.21 17.83
N GLY A 327 0.72 8.49 17.46
CA GLY A 327 -0.55 9.02 16.98
C GLY A 327 -1.03 8.31 15.71
N GLY A 328 -0.13 8.04 14.77
CA GLY A 328 -0.39 7.22 13.58
C GLY A 328 -0.85 5.81 13.93
N MET A 329 -0.12 5.13 14.82
CA MET A 329 -0.52 3.80 15.31
C MET A 329 -1.92 3.80 15.93
N PHE A 330 -2.23 4.80 16.77
CA PHE A 330 -3.54 4.88 17.43
C PHE A 330 -4.69 5.17 16.45
N VAL A 331 -4.46 6.06 15.47
CA VAL A 331 -5.45 6.33 14.42
C VAL A 331 -5.67 5.11 13.55
N CYS A 332 -4.60 4.38 13.21
CA CYS A 332 -4.69 3.14 12.44
C CYS A 332 -5.53 2.08 13.18
N PHE A 333 -5.24 1.84 14.46
CA PHE A 333 -6.04 0.96 15.31
C PHE A 333 -7.53 1.33 15.25
N GLY A 334 -7.88 2.59 15.53
CA GLY A 334 -9.27 3.03 15.52
C GLY A 334 -9.94 2.90 14.14
N ALA A 335 -9.18 3.10 13.05
CA ALA A 335 -9.69 2.92 11.69
C ALA A 335 -9.97 1.45 11.38
N LEU A 336 -9.07 0.53 11.74
CA LEU A 336 -9.26 -0.90 11.50
C LEU A 336 -10.40 -1.47 12.35
N GLU A 337 -10.53 -1.05 13.61
CA GLU A 337 -11.69 -1.43 14.45
C GLU A 337 -13.01 -0.96 13.83
N ALA A 338 -13.08 0.28 13.34
CA ALA A 338 -14.29 0.78 12.68
C ALA A 338 -14.63 -0.01 11.41
N VAL A 339 -13.62 -0.44 10.63
CA VAL A 339 -13.82 -1.31 9.47
C VAL A 339 -14.34 -2.69 9.92
N ASN A 340 -13.76 -3.27 10.96
CA ASN A 340 -14.18 -4.57 11.49
C ASN A 340 -15.63 -4.54 12.00
N GLU A 341 -16.02 -3.49 12.73
CA GLU A 341 -17.41 -3.29 13.16
C GLU A 341 -18.36 -3.14 11.96
N TRP A 342 -17.98 -2.37 10.95
CA TRP A 342 -18.79 -2.13 9.75
C TRP A 342 -19.10 -3.41 8.99
N PHE A 343 -18.13 -4.31 8.86
CA PHE A 343 -18.33 -5.59 8.18
C PHE A 343 -18.97 -6.67 9.08
N GLY A 344 -19.43 -6.32 10.29
CA GLY A 344 -20.15 -7.23 11.19
C GLY A 344 -19.22 -8.17 11.94
N GLY A 345 -18.19 -7.58 12.55
CA GLY A 345 -16.99 -8.21 13.11
C GLY A 345 -17.21 -9.59 13.71
N HIS A 346 -16.58 -10.60 13.11
CA HIS A 346 -16.24 -11.89 13.71
C HIS A 346 -15.03 -12.47 12.96
N ALA A 347 -13.84 -12.23 13.49
CA ALA A 347 -12.64 -13.05 13.30
C ALA A 347 -11.55 -12.60 14.28
N HIS A 348 -11.56 -13.22 15.46
CA HIS A 348 -10.37 -13.55 16.24
C HIS A 348 -10.34 -15.08 16.36
#